data_AF-Q4RBV2-F1
#
_entry.id   AF-Q4RBV2-F1
#
_cell.length_a   1.000
_cell.length_b   1.000
_cell.length_c   1.000
_cell.angle_alpha   90.00
_cell.angle_beta   90.00
_cell.angle_gamma   90.00
#
_symmetry.space_group_name_H-M   'P 1'
#
loop_
_entity.id
_entity.type
_entity.pdbx_description
1 polymer ?
#
loop_
_entity_poly.entity_id
_entity_poly.type
_entity_poly.pdbx_seq_one_letter_code
_entity_poly.pdbx_strand_id
1 'polypeptide(L)'
;FDYDCVYVRWKMVDFYVSRVRGTMQLLQQQDIIGRTSELARVFGIQFFHVLTRGSQYRVESMMLRLAKPLNYIPVTPSVQQRAHQRAPQCLPLVMEPESRFYSNSVVVLDFQSLYPSIIIAYNYCYSTCLGHVDSLGT
;
A
#
# COMPACT_ATOMS: atom_id res chain seq x y z
N PHE A 1 -3.61 -57.79 -12.93
CA PHE A 1 -4.31 -57.08 -11.85
C PHE A 1 -3.30 -56.24 -11.07
N ASP A 2 -2.90 -55.05 -11.57
CA ASP A 2 -2.35 -53.91 -10.77
C ASP A 2 -1.88 -52.71 -11.63
N TYR A 3 -1.80 -52.87 -12.96
CA TYR A 3 -1.27 -51.81 -13.85
C TYR A 3 -2.05 -50.48 -13.79
N ASP A 4 -3.37 -50.53 -13.61
CA ASP A 4 -4.20 -49.32 -13.45
C ASP A 4 -3.91 -48.57 -12.15
N CYS A 5 -3.61 -49.30 -11.06
CA CYS A 5 -3.28 -48.70 -9.77
C CYS A 5 -1.95 -47.95 -9.81
N VAL A 6 -0.94 -48.53 -10.47
CA VAL A 6 0.38 -47.90 -10.68
C VAL A 6 0.29 -46.68 -11.59
N TYR A 7 -0.50 -46.76 -12.67
CA TYR A 7 -0.69 -45.67 -13.63
C TYR A 7 -1.41 -44.46 -13.00
N VAL A 8 -2.47 -44.69 -12.21
CA VAL A 8 -3.18 -43.62 -11.49
C VAL A 8 -2.28 -42.97 -10.42
N ARG A 9 -1.45 -43.76 -9.73
CA ARG A 9 -0.47 -43.25 -8.76
C ARG A 9 0.56 -42.31 -9.40
N TRP A 10 1.10 -42.67 -10.57
CA TRP A 10 2.08 -41.81 -11.26
C TRP A 10 1.46 -40.49 -11.73
N LYS A 11 0.22 -40.49 -12.24
CA LYS A 11 -0.49 -39.24 -12.59
C LYS A 11 -0.71 -38.32 -11.40
N MET A 12 -1.04 -38.86 -10.23
CA MET A 12 -1.17 -38.06 -9.01
C MET A 12 0.17 -37.43 -8.61
N VAL A 13 1.27 -38.22 -8.65
CA VAL A 13 2.61 -37.71 -8.36
C VAL A 13 2.99 -36.59 -9.34
N ASP A 14 2.78 -36.79 -10.64
CA ASP A 14 3.07 -35.79 -11.67
C ASP A 14 2.27 -34.50 -11.48
N PHE A 15 0.99 -34.60 -11.12
CA PHE A 15 0.16 -33.43 -10.77
C PHE A 15 0.72 -32.63 -9.59
N TYR A 16 1.09 -33.30 -8.49
CA TYR A 16 1.65 -32.61 -7.32
C TYR A 16 3.03 -32.03 -7.61
N VAL A 17 3.88 -32.73 -8.36
CA VAL A 17 5.20 -32.22 -8.80
C VAL A 17 5.02 -30.99 -9.67
N SER A 18 4.10 -31.01 -10.62
CA SER A 18 3.79 -29.88 -11.49
C SER A 18 3.26 -28.68 -10.69
N ARG A 19 2.39 -28.93 -9.68
CA ARG A 19 1.87 -27.88 -8.79
C ARG A 19 2.97 -27.24 -7.95
N VAL A 20 3.86 -28.04 -7.34
CA VAL A 20 4.98 -27.52 -6.52
C VAL A 20 5.96 -26.75 -7.39
N ARG A 21 6.31 -27.26 -8.57
CA ARG A 21 7.18 -26.56 -9.53
C ARG A 21 6.58 -25.23 -9.98
N GLY A 22 5.30 -25.22 -10.35
CA GLY A 22 4.60 -23.99 -10.72
C GLY A 22 4.59 -22.97 -9.57
N THR A 23 4.34 -23.43 -8.34
CA THR A 23 4.36 -22.56 -7.15
C THR A 23 5.76 -21.98 -6.92
N MET A 24 6.80 -22.80 -7.00
CA MET A 24 8.19 -22.35 -6.83
C MET A 24 8.60 -21.35 -7.92
N GLN A 25 8.22 -21.61 -9.17
CA GLN A 25 8.46 -20.69 -10.29
C GLN A 25 7.76 -19.35 -10.06
N LEU A 26 6.50 -19.34 -9.62
CA LEU A 26 5.79 -18.10 -9.29
C LEU A 26 6.47 -17.33 -8.16
N LEU A 27 6.91 -18.02 -7.10
CA LEU A 27 7.62 -17.39 -5.98
C LEU A 27 8.94 -16.75 -6.42
N GLN A 28 9.69 -17.42 -7.31
CA GLN A 28 10.95 -16.94 -7.87
C GLN A 28 10.74 -15.77 -8.83
N GLN A 29 9.78 -15.89 -9.76
CA GLN A 29 9.49 -14.85 -10.76
C GLN A 29 8.99 -13.55 -10.12
N GLN A 30 8.29 -13.64 -8.98
CA GLN A 30 7.79 -12.48 -8.25
C GLN A 30 8.79 -11.93 -7.22
N ASP A 31 9.94 -12.59 -7.05
CA ASP A 31 10.94 -12.31 -6.02
C ASP A 31 10.31 -11.98 -4.66
N ILE A 32 9.41 -12.85 -4.21
CA ILE A 32 8.63 -12.56 -2.99
C ILE A 32 9.56 -12.43 -1.78
N ILE A 33 10.61 -13.24 -1.70
CA ILE A 33 11.55 -13.21 -0.57
C ILE A 33 12.41 -11.94 -0.59
N GLY A 34 13.01 -11.59 -1.74
CA GLY A 34 13.85 -10.41 -1.85
C GLY A 34 13.06 -9.13 -1.61
N ARG A 35 11.94 -8.95 -2.32
CA ARG A 35 11.06 -7.78 -2.16
C ARG A 35 10.52 -7.63 -0.75
N THR A 36 10.09 -8.72 -0.12
CA THR A 36 9.57 -8.67 1.27
C THR A 36 10.68 -8.31 2.26
N SER A 37 11.90 -8.80 2.05
CA SER A 37 13.06 -8.46 2.88
C SER A 37 13.42 -6.99 2.79
N GLU A 38 13.48 -6.43 1.58
CA GLU A 38 13.77 -5.01 1.38
C GLU A 38 12.68 -4.11 1.97
N LEU A 39 11.41 -4.45 1.76
CA LEU A 39 10.29 -3.75 2.37
C LEU A 39 10.33 -3.82 3.91
N ALA A 40 10.71 -4.96 4.49
CA ALA A 40 10.87 -5.10 5.93
C ALA A 40 11.93 -4.13 6.48
N ARG A 41 13.07 -3.99 5.79
CA ARG A 41 14.14 -3.06 6.15
C ARG A 41 13.71 -1.60 6.01
N VAL A 42 13.02 -1.25 4.93
CA VAL A 42 12.53 0.11 4.66
C VAL A 42 11.47 0.52 5.70
N PHE A 43 10.45 -0.31 5.91
CA PHE A 43 9.39 -0.05 6.89
C PHE A 43 9.84 -0.23 8.35
N GLY A 44 10.97 -0.90 8.60
CA GLY A 44 11.47 -1.18 9.93
C GLY A 44 10.53 -2.11 10.70
N ILE A 45 10.00 -3.14 10.04
CA ILE A 45 9.07 -4.12 10.61
C ILE A 45 9.56 -5.55 10.35
N GLN A 46 8.97 -6.53 11.03
CA GLN A 46 9.29 -7.94 10.82
C GLN A 46 8.88 -8.40 9.41
N PHE A 47 9.68 -9.30 8.82
CA PHE A 47 9.44 -9.86 7.49
C PHE A 47 8.00 -10.37 7.31
N PHE A 48 7.51 -11.17 8.25
CA PHE A 48 6.16 -11.73 8.19
C PHE A 48 5.06 -10.65 8.27
N HIS A 49 5.31 -9.54 8.98
CA HIS A 49 4.37 -8.42 9.07
C HIS A 49 4.25 -7.63 7.77
N VAL A 50 5.25 -7.66 6.88
CA VAL A 50 5.10 -7.08 5.55
C VAL A 50 3.97 -7.77 4.78
N LEU A 51 3.85 -9.10 4.91
CA LEU A 51 2.85 -9.91 4.21
C LEU A 51 1.47 -9.87 4.87
N THR A 52 1.43 -9.81 6.19
CA THR A 52 0.17 -10.00 6.96
C THR A 52 -0.45 -8.72 7.51
N ARG A 53 0.34 -7.67 7.74
CA ARG A 53 -0.16 -6.42 8.34
C ARG A 53 -0.48 -5.38 7.27
N GLY A 54 -1.52 -4.59 7.53
CA GLY A 54 -1.99 -3.53 6.63
C GLY A 54 -1.03 -2.35 6.48
N SER A 55 -1.34 -1.48 5.53
CA SER A 55 -0.55 -0.28 5.21
C SER A 55 -0.36 0.67 6.39
N GLN A 56 -1.38 0.84 7.24
CA GLN A 56 -1.31 1.69 8.43
C GLN A 56 -0.15 1.30 9.35
N TYR A 57 0.06 0.01 9.60
CA TYR A 57 1.16 -0.47 10.44
C TYR A 57 2.54 -0.08 9.88
N ARG A 58 2.68 -0.05 8.55
CA ARG A 58 3.92 0.34 7.86
C ARG A 58 4.18 1.84 8.01
N VAL A 59 3.14 2.66 7.82
CA VAL A 59 3.21 4.12 7.96
C VAL A 59 3.50 4.51 9.41
N GLU A 60 2.78 3.93 10.37
CA GLU A 60 3.00 4.18 11.80
C GLU A 60 4.42 3.82 12.22
N SER A 61 4.95 2.67 11.80
CA SER A 61 6.34 2.29 12.09
C SER A 61 7.36 3.31 11.58
N MET A 62 7.16 3.82 10.36
CA MET A 62 8.02 4.88 9.80
C MET A 62 7.89 6.18 10.58
N MET A 63 6.65 6.64 10.83
CA MET A 63 6.38 7.89 11.54
C MET A 63 6.91 7.88 12.97
N LEU A 64 6.75 6.78 13.71
CA LEU A 64 7.26 6.64 15.08
C LEU A 64 8.79 6.70 15.12
N ARG A 65 9.48 6.10 14.14
CA ARG A 65 10.94 6.16 14.04
C ARG A 65 11.45 7.56 13.75
N LEU A 66 10.70 8.36 12.99
CA LEU A 66 11.02 9.77 12.72
C LEU A 66 10.67 10.69 13.90
N ALA A 67 9.55 10.46 14.56
CA ALA A 67 9.06 11.27 15.68
C ALA A 67 9.92 11.14 16.94
N LYS A 68 10.37 9.91 17.27
CA LYS A 68 11.13 9.62 18.48
C LYS A 68 12.40 10.48 18.67
N PRO A 69 13.34 10.59 17.71
CA PRO A 69 14.53 11.43 17.88
C PRO A 69 14.22 12.94 17.94
N LEU A 70 13.05 13.36 17.44
CA LEU A 70 12.60 14.75 17.48
C LEU A 70 11.82 15.10 18.77
N ASN A 71 11.73 14.15 19.72
CA ASN A 71 10.96 14.29 20.96
C ASN A 71 9.46 14.58 20.75
N TYR A 72 8.90 14.15 19.62
CA TYR A 72 7.46 14.22 19.40
C TYR A 72 6.73 13.08 20.11
N ILE A 73 5.52 13.39 20.60
CA ILE A 73 4.61 12.42 21.21
C ILE A 73 3.47 12.15 20.22
N PRO A 74 3.41 10.94 19.62
CA PRO A 74 2.31 10.54 18.75
C PRO A 74 0.99 10.45 19.53
N VAL A 75 -0.10 10.88 18.91
CA VAL A 75 -1.45 10.79 19.48
C VAL A 75 -2.08 9.46 19.09
N THR A 76 -2.65 8.76 20.08
CA THR A 76 -3.46 7.54 19.87
C THR A 76 -4.93 7.87 20.11
N PRO A 77 -5.71 8.19 19.05
CA PRO A 77 -7.11 8.54 19.21
C PRO A 77 -7.95 7.32 19.61
N SER A 78 -8.91 7.51 20.50
CA SER A 78 -9.91 6.50 20.85
C SER A 78 -10.88 6.24 19.70
N VAL A 79 -11.61 5.12 19.78
CA VAL A 79 -12.67 4.80 18.81
C VAL A 79 -13.73 5.89 18.78
N GLN A 80 -14.10 6.41 19.95
CA GLN A 80 -15.07 7.50 20.09
C GLN A 80 -14.55 8.79 19.43
N GLN A 81 -13.28 9.15 19.65
CA GLN A 81 -12.70 10.34 19.02
C GLN A 81 -12.69 10.23 17.49
N ARG A 82 -12.32 9.06 16.95
CA ARG A 82 -12.36 8.83 15.49
C ARG A 82 -13.78 8.88 14.93
N ALA A 83 -14.78 8.40 15.66
CA ALA A 83 -16.17 8.46 15.22
C ALA A 83 -16.72 9.90 15.15
N HIS A 84 -16.20 10.81 16.00
CA HIS A 84 -16.59 12.22 16.03
C HIS A 84 -15.68 13.11 15.16
N GLN A 85 -14.76 12.54 14.38
CA GLN A 85 -13.92 13.34 13.48
C GLN A 85 -14.79 13.97 12.37
N ARG A 86 -14.44 15.18 11.95
CA ARG A 86 -15.15 15.85 10.85
C ARG A 86 -15.01 15.04 9.57
N ALA A 87 -16.11 14.96 8.81
CA ALA A 87 -16.11 14.30 7.51
C ALA A 87 -15.16 15.03 6.54
N PRO A 88 -14.48 14.32 5.63
CA PRO A 88 -13.73 14.93 4.55
C PRO A 88 -14.62 15.84 3.70
N GLN A 89 -14.16 17.07 3.43
CA GLN A 89 -14.94 18.08 2.70
C GLN A 89 -14.49 18.24 1.25
N CYS A 90 -13.24 17.88 0.93
CA CYS A 90 -12.67 18.04 -0.40
C CYS A 90 -12.87 16.75 -1.22
N LEU A 91 -13.29 16.91 -2.47
CA LEU A 91 -13.43 15.83 -3.44
C LEU A 91 -12.38 15.98 -4.56
N PRO A 92 -11.88 14.88 -5.13
CA PRO A 92 -11.04 14.96 -6.31
C PRO A 92 -11.85 15.48 -7.51
N LEU A 93 -11.19 16.21 -8.41
CA LEU A 93 -11.78 16.62 -9.68
C LEU A 93 -11.69 15.47 -10.69
N VAL A 94 -12.83 15.04 -11.19
CA VAL A 94 -12.94 14.16 -12.36
C VAL A 94 -13.70 14.93 -13.43
N MET A 95 -13.06 15.17 -14.57
CA MET A 95 -13.70 15.85 -15.69
C MET A 95 -14.60 14.87 -16.43
N GLU A 96 -15.76 15.35 -16.86
CA GLU A 96 -16.66 14.58 -17.73
C GLU A 96 -15.98 14.33 -19.09
N PRO A 97 -15.84 13.07 -19.52
CA PRO A 97 -15.20 12.77 -20.80
C PRO A 97 -16.15 13.03 -21.96
N GLU A 98 -15.62 13.56 -23.06
CA GLU A 98 -16.35 13.58 -24.33
C GLU A 98 -16.37 12.18 -24.96
N SER A 99 -17.54 11.54 -24.92
CA SER A 99 -17.74 10.21 -25.51
C SER A 99 -17.84 10.30 -27.03
N ARG A 100 -16.73 10.07 -27.72
CA ARG A 100 -16.63 10.03 -29.18
C ARG A 100 -15.45 9.17 -29.63
N PHE A 101 -15.43 8.87 -30.93
CA PHE A 101 -14.24 8.33 -31.59
C PHE A 101 -13.25 9.46 -31.90
N TYR A 102 -11.99 9.28 -31.49
CA TYR A 102 -10.90 10.22 -31.77
C TYR A 102 -10.03 9.67 -32.89
N SER A 103 -10.09 10.31 -34.08
CA SER A 103 -9.27 9.95 -35.23
C SER A 103 -7.87 10.56 -35.21
N ASN A 104 -7.67 11.63 -34.43
CA ASN A 104 -6.40 12.30 -34.23
C ASN A 104 -5.70 11.79 -32.96
N SER A 105 -4.38 11.99 -32.85
CA SER A 105 -3.61 11.63 -31.66
C SER A 105 -4.09 12.38 -30.41
N VAL A 106 -4.21 11.67 -29.29
CA VAL A 106 -4.54 12.22 -27.97
C VAL A 106 -3.32 12.13 -27.07
N VAL A 107 -2.86 13.28 -26.57
CA VAL A 107 -1.73 13.34 -25.63
C VAL A 107 -2.25 13.11 -24.22
N VAL A 108 -1.63 12.17 -23.50
CA VAL A 108 -1.96 11.85 -22.11
C VAL A 108 -0.87 12.44 -21.21
N LEU A 109 -1.28 13.29 -20.27
CA LEU A 109 -0.40 13.90 -19.28
C LEU A 109 -0.79 13.37 -17.90
N ASP A 110 0.21 13.04 -17.09
CA ASP A 110 0.01 12.59 -15.71
C ASP A 110 1.07 13.22 -14.80
N PHE A 111 0.68 13.50 -13.55
CA PHE A 111 1.59 14.00 -12.52
C PHE A 111 2.31 12.83 -11.86
N GLN A 112 3.64 12.88 -11.83
CA GLN A 112 4.43 11.90 -11.10
C GLN A 112 4.29 12.11 -9.59
N SER A 113 3.62 11.17 -8.90
CA SER A 113 3.42 11.22 -7.45
C SER A 113 2.73 12.50 -6.96
N LEU A 114 1.56 12.84 -7.52
CA LEU A 114 0.81 14.07 -7.22
C LEU A 114 0.72 14.41 -5.72
N TYR A 115 0.14 13.53 -4.89
CA TYR A 115 -0.07 13.82 -3.46
C TYR A 115 1.23 13.93 -2.65
N PRO A 116 2.20 12.99 -2.75
CA PRO A 116 3.50 13.18 -2.10
C PRO A 116 4.18 14.49 -2.46
N SER A 117 4.15 14.87 -3.74
CA SER A 117 4.76 16.12 -4.22
C SER A 117 4.09 17.35 -3.62
N ILE A 118 2.75 17.38 -3.55
CA ILE A 118 1.99 18.45 -2.86
C ILE A 118 2.35 18.53 -1.37
N ILE A 119 2.37 17.37 -0.69
CA ILE A 119 2.66 17.31 0.76
C ILE A 119 4.03 17.93 1.06
N ILE A 120 5.05 17.60 0.26
CA ILE A 120 6.41 18.13 0.41
C ILE A 120 6.45 19.62 0.07
N ALA A 121 5.91 20.02 -1.09
CA ALA A 121 5.98 21.40 -1.59
C ALA A 121 5.29 22.41 -0.67
N TYR A 122 4.18 22.01 -0.03
CA TYR A 122 3.38 22.86 0.84
C TYR A 122 3.55 22.57 2.34
N ASN A 123 4.54 21.76 2.71
CA ASN A 123 4.88 21.43 4.10
C ASN A 123 3.67 20.93 4.92
N TYR A 124 2.89 20.02 4.34
CA TYR A 124 1.74 19.42 5.01
C TYR A 124 2.20 18.32 5.97
N CYS A 125 2.06 18.57 7.27
CA CYS A 125 2.42 17.63 8.32
C CYS A 125 1.51 17.82 9.54
N TYR A 126 1.39 16.79 10.37
CA TYR A 126 0.77 16.92 11.69
C TYR A 126 1.48 17.97 12.56
N SER A 127 2.79 18.15 12.39
CA SER A 127 3.59 19.11 13.16
C SER A 127 3.46 20.57 12.69
N THR A 128 2.81 20.80 11.54
CA THR A 128 2.66 22.13 10.93
C THR A 128 1.20 22.58 10.86
N CYS A 129 0.27 21.78 11.39
CA CYS A 129 -1.16 22.07 11.41
C CYS A 129 -1.51 23.03 12.57
N LEU A 130 -1.83 24.28 12.27
CA LEU A 130 -2.18 25.32 13.25
C LEU A 130 -3.69 25.46 13.54
N GLY A 131 -4.53 24.69 12.86
CA GLY A 131 -5.99 24.77 12.96
C GLY A 131 -6.64 25.58 11.85
N HIS A 132 -7.96 25.78 11.95
CA HIS A 132 -8.73 26.55 10.96
C HIS A 132 -8.52 28.04 11.16
N VAL A 133 -8.40 28.77 10.06
CA VAL A 133 -8.32 30.24 10.06
C VAL A 133 -9.54 30.85 10.74
N ASP A 134 -10.74 30.31 10.51
CA ASP A 134 -11.98 30.79 11.15
C ASP A 134 -11.97 30.64 12.69
N SER A 135 -11.12 29.75 13.22
CA SER A 135 -10.99 29.50 14.66
C SER A 135 -9.91 30.36 15.32
N LEU A 136 -9.13 31.12 14.55
CA LEU A 136 -7.99 31.91 15.03
C LEU A 136 -8.37 33.31 15.54
N GLY A 137 -9.66 33.66 15.56
CA GLY A 137 -10.17 34.90 16.13
C GLY A 137 -9.92 36.12 15.25
N THR A 138 -10.96 36.54 14.52
CA THR A 138 -11.20 37.92 14.11
C THR A 138 -12.47 38.41 14.76
#